data_AF-A0A929J1Z1-F1
#
_entry.id   AF-A0A929J1Z1-F1
#
_cell.length_a   1.000
_cell.length_b   1.000
_cell.length_c   1.000
_cell.angle_alpha   90.00
_cell.angle_beta   90.00
_cell.angle_gamma   90.00
#
_symmetry.space_group_name_H-M   'P 1'
#
loop_
_entity.id
_entity.type
_entity.pdbx_description
1 polymer ?
#
loop_
_entity_poly.entity_id
_entity_poly.type
_entity_poly.pdbx_seq_one_letter_code
_entity_poly.pdbx_strand_id
1 'polypeptide(L)' 'MTNKSKDLFISYGRRESLGFVGRLHQQLKLAGYDGWFDKVNIPDGDDYAQRINQGIESAHNFVYVMAPRCLTSPYCLV' A
#
# COMPACT_ATOMS: atom_id res chain seq x y z
N MET A 1 22.75 7.53 -9.31
CA MET A 1 21.50 8.10 -8.77
C MET A 1 20.80 6.97 -8.03
N THR A 2 20.73 7.01 -6.70
CA THR A 2 20.11 5.93 -5.93
C THR A 2 18.62 5.94 -6.21
N ASN A 3 18.14 4.93 -6.94
CA ASN A 3 16.72 4.70 -7.14
C ASN A 3 16.16 4.33 -5.76
N LYS A 4 15.63 5.31 -5.03
CA LYS A 4 15.23 5.09 -3.64
C LYS A 4 13.93 4.29 -3.64
N SER A 5 14.07 2.98 -3.47
CA SER A 5 12.98 2.05 -3.19
C SER A 5 12.19 2.50 -1.96
N LYS A 6 10.89 2.18 -1.94
CA LYS A 6 10.02 2.44 -0.79
C LYS A 6 10.41 1.53 0.36
N ASP A 7 10.26 2.00 1.59
CA ASP A 7 10.54 1.18 2.77
C ASP A 7 9.49 0.08 2.92
N LEU A 8 8.24 0.38 2.55
CA LEU A 8 7.15 -0.59 2.60
C LEU A 8 6.06 -0.32 1.56
N PHE A 9 5.34 -1.37 1.21
CA PHE A 9 4.07 -1.33 0.50
C PHE A 9 2.94 -1.69 1.46
N ILE A 10 1.88 -0.87 1.51
CA ILE A 10 0.73 -1.13 2.39
C ILE A 10 -0.44 -1.71 1.57
N SER A 11 -0.68 -3.01 1.74
CA SER A 11 -1.81 -3.73 1.19
C SER A 11 -2.99 -3.75 2.16
N TYR A 12 -4.19 -3.37 1.72
CA TYR A 12 -5.36 -3.24 2.58
C TYR A 12 -6.69 -3.24 1.81
N GLY A 13 -7.79 -3.56 2.50
CA GLY A 13 -9.15 -3.43 1.97
C GLY A 13 -9.77 -2.04 2.22
N ARG A 14 -10.10 -1.30 1.17
CA ARG A 14 -10.55 0.11 1.26
C ARG A 14 -11.77 0.35 2.16
N ARG A 15 -12.79 -0.52 2.14
CA ARG A 15 -14.07 -0.25 2.84
C ARG A 15 -13.93 -0.13 4.36
N GLU A 16 -13.06 -0.92 4.96
CA GLU A 16 -13.01 -1.12 6.42
C GLU A 16 -11.71 -0.59 7.03
N SER A 17 -10.59 -0.68 6.33
CA SER A 17 -9.28 -0.33 6.89
C SER A 17 -8.70 0.98 6.37
N LEU A 18 -9.34 1.69 5.43
CA LEU A 18 -8.81 2.96 4.88
C LEU A 18 -8.51 3.99 5.98
N GLY A 19 -9.41 4.18 6.94
CA GLY A 19 -9.20 5.13 8.03
C GLY A 19 -8.02 4.76 8.93
N PHE A 20 -7.83 3.46 9.20
CA PHE A 20 -6.68 2.96 9.94
C PHE A 20 -5.38 3.13 9.13
N VAL A 21 -5.39 2.74 7.86
CA VAL A 21 -4.22 2.80 6.96
C VAL A 21 -3.75 4.22 6.74
N GLY A 22 -4.67 5.18 6.59
CA GLY A 22 -4.30 6.60 6.52
C GLY A 22 -3.54 7.07 7.76
N ARG A 23 -3.99 6.68 8.97
CA ARG A 23 -3.27 6.99 10.22
C ARG A 23 -1.93 6.27 10.30
N LEU A 24 -1.87 4.99 9.93
CA LEU A 24 -0.64 4.21 9.91
C LEU A 24 0.39 4.83 8.97
N HIS A 25 0.01 5.16 7.73
CA HIS A 25 0.86 5.82 6.74
C HIS A 25 1.41 7.14 7.27
N GLN A 26 0.56 7.96 7.89
CA GLN A 26 0.98 9.23 8.47
C GLN A 26 1.99 9.03 9.62
N GLN A 27 1.75 8.07 10.51
CA GLN A 27 2.68 7.76 11.62
C GLN A 27 4.02 7.23 11.10
N LEU A 28 4.02 6.34 10.11
CA LEU A 28 5.23 5.83 9.47
C LEU A 28 6.04 6.95 8.82
N LYS A 29 5.38 7.87 8.11
CA LYS A 29 6.02 9.05 7.54
C LYS A 29 6.65 9.95 8.61
N LEU A 30 5.96 10.18 9.71
CA LEU A 30 6.49 10.95 10.85
C LEU A 30 7.69 10.26 11.52
N ALA A 31 7.72 8.93 11.51
CA ALA A 31 8.85 8.14 11.99
C ALA A 31 10.01 8.03 10.99
N GLY A 32 9.92 8.67 9.81
CA GLY A 32 10.98 8.72 8.81
C GLY A 32 10.94 7.61 7.76
N TYR A 33 9.89 6.78 7.73
CA TYR A 33 9.70 5.75 6.72
C TYR A 33 8.94 6.27 5.49
N ASP A 34 9.34 5.81 4.31
CA ASP A 34 8.68 6.10 3.04
C ASP A 34 7.79 4.93 2.61
N GLY A 35 6.51 5.00 3.01
CA GLY A 35 5.51 3.99 2.69
C GLY A 35 4.76 4.28 1.38
N TRP A 36 4.61 3.24 0.55
CA TRP A 36 3.74 3.22 -0.62
C TRP A 36 2.28 2.99 -0.20
N PHE A 37 1.41 3.93 -0.56
CA PHE A 37 -0.01 3.96 -0.24
C PHE A 37 -0.80 4.32 -1.51
N ASP A 38 -1.65 3.41 -1.99
CA ASP A 38 -2.36 3.51 -3.27
C ASP A 38 -3.06 4.87 -3.50
N LYS A 39 -3.73 5.42 -2.47
CA LYS A 39 -4.43 6.71 -2.52
C LYS A 39 -3.51 7.92 -2.73
N VAL A 40 -2.21 7.77 -2.49
CA VAL A 40 -1.20 8.80 -2.66
C VAL A 40 -0.32 8.52 -3.89
N ASN A 41 -0.07 7.24 -4.19
CA ASN A 41 0.93 6.83 -5.16
C ASN A 41 0.36 6.40 -6.52
N ILE A 42 -0.96 6.30 -6.66
CA ILE A 42 -1.64 6.08 -7.94
C ILE A 42 -2.30 7.40 -8.39
N PRO A 43 -1.78 8.06 -9.43
CA PRO A 43 -2.43 9.21 -10.07
C PRO A 43 -3.78 8.83 -10.69
N ASP A 44 -4.67 9.81 -10.81
CA ASP A 44 -5.93 9.63 -11.54
C ASP A 44 -5.64 9.36 -13.03
N GLY A 45 -6.28 8.35 -13.60
CA GLY A 45 -6.14 7.97 -15.01
C GLY A 45 -5.02 6.99 -15.33
N ASP A 46 -4.18 6.61 -14.36
CA ASP A 46 -3.17 5.56 -14.52
C ASP A 46 -3.78 4.15 -14.48
N ASP A 47 -3.06 3.17 -15.07
CA ASP A 47 -3.40 1.75 -14.92
C ASP A 47 -3.18 1.30 -13.47
N TYR A 48 -4.29 1.11 -12.78
CA TYR A 48 -4.30 0.74 -11.38
C TYR A 48 -3.52 -0.55 -11.08
N ALA A 49 -3.69 -1.59 -11.89
CA ALA A 49 -3.08 -2.90 -11.64
C ALA A 49 -1.57 -2.84 -11.88
N GLN A 50 -1.14 -2.17 -12.95
CA GLN A 50 0.28 -1.99 -13.24
C GLN A 50 0.98 -1.21 -12.12
N ARG A 51 0.36 -0.14 -11.61
CA ARG A 51 0.93 0.68 -10.52
C ARG A 51 1.05 -0.09 -9.22
N ILE A 52 0.08 -0.96 -8.91
CA ILE A 52 0.16 -1.86 -7.77
C ILE A 52 1.35 -2.81 -7.90
N ASN A 53 1.51 -3.48 -9.06
CA ASN A 53 2.64 -4.38 -9.28
C ASN A 53 3.99 -3.66 -9.13
N GLN A 54 4.13 -2.48 -9.74
CA GLN A 54 5.34 -1.66 -9.58
C GLN A 54 5.56 -1.23 -8.12
N GLY A 55 4.50 -0.90 -7.39
CA GLY A 55 4.58 -0.56 -5.97
C GLY A 55 5.09 -1.71 -5.12
N ILE A 56 4.66 -2.94 -5.40
CA ILE A 56 5.11 -4.15 -4.73
C ILE A 56 6.58 -4.42 -5.04
N GLU A 57 6.97 -4.39 -6.33
CA GLU A 57 8.34 -4.66 -6.78
C GLU A 57 9.36 -3.63 -6.27
N SER A 58 8.92 -2.39 -6.04
CA SER A 58 9.78 -1.28 -5.62
C SER A 58 9.89 -1.10 -4.10
N ALA A 59 9.21 -1.92 -3.30
CA ALA A 59 9.20 -1.81 -1.84
C ALA A 59 10.03 -2.90 -1.17
N HIS A 60 10.75 -2.55 -0.10
CA HIS A 60 11.53 -3.53 0.67
C HIS A 60 10.67 -4.48 1.50
N ASN A 61 9.53 -4.00 2.00
CA ASN A 61 8.64 -4.74 2.87
C ASN A 61 7.21 -4.71 2.33
N PHE A 62 6.49 -5.81 2.50
CA PHE A 62 5.07 -5.89 2.20
C PHE A 62 4.27 -5.99 3.49
N VAL A 63 3.46 -4.97 3.79
CA VAL A 63 2.62 -4.90 4.98
C VAL A 63 1.17 -5.16 4.59
N TYR A 64 0.63 -6.29 5.02
CA TYR A 64 -0.76 -6.64 4.80
C TYR A 64 -1.62 -6.31 6.03
N VAL A 65 -2.55 -5.37 5.86
CA VAL A 65 -3.50 -4.96 6.90
C VAL A 65 -4.75 -5.82 6.81
N MET A 66 -4.83 -6.82 7.69
CA MET A 66 -5.98 -7.72 7.79
C MET A 66 -7.20 -7.01 8.37
N ALA A 67 -8.28 -7.01 7.60
CA ALA A 67 -9.63 -6.60 8.00
C ALA A 67 -10.64 -7.58 7.39
N PRO A 68 -11.88 -7.71 7.91
CA PRO A 68 -12.83 -8.76 7.52
C PRO A 68 -13.00 -8.96 6.01
N ARG A 69 -13.08 -7.88 5.22
CA ARG A 69 -13.20 -7.96 3.75
C ARG A 69 -11.96 -8.53 3.05
N CYS A 70 -10.78 -8.39 3.63
CA CYS A 70 -9.55 -8.90 3.02
C CYS A 70 -9.58 -10.44 2.93
N LEU A 71 -10.29 -11.10 3.85
CA LEU A 71 -10.55 -12.55 3.84
C LEU A 71 -11.50 -13.00 2.71
N THR A 72 -12.15 -12.06 2.02
CA THR A 72 -13.05 -12.33 0.89
C THR A 72 -12.52 -11.77 -0.43
N SER A 73 -11.32 -11.18 -0.42
CA SER A 73 -10.72 -10.59 -1.60
C SER A 73 -10.22 -11.68 -2.55
N PRO A 74 -10.57 -11.66 -3.84
CA PRO A 74 -10.04 -12.64 -4.80
C PRO A 74 -8.50 -12.55 -4.91
N TYR A 75 -7.91 -11.38 -4.62
CA TYR A 75 -6.46 -11.20 -4.57
C TYR A 75 -5.76 -11.82 -3.36
N CYS A 76 -6.51 -12.24 -2.34
CA CYS A 76 -5.96 -12.73 -1.07
C CYS A 76 -6.43 -14.15 -0.73
N LEU A 77 -7.23 -14.77 -1.60
CA LEU A 77 -7.90 -16.04 -1.33
C LEU A 77 -7.20 -17.27 -1.92
N VAL A 78 -6.18 -17.09 -2.76
CA VAL A 78 -5.36 -18.17 -3.34
C VAL A 78 -3.94 -17.66 -3.58
#